data_AF-A0A960SKN8-F1
#
_entry.id   AF-A0A960SKN8-F1
#
_cell.length_a   1.000
_cell.length_b   1.000
_cell.length_c   1.000
_cell.angle_alpha   90.00
_cell.angle_beta   90.00
_cell.angle_gamma   90.00
#
_symmetry.space_group_name_H-M   'P 1'
#
loop_
_entity.id
_entity.type
_entity.pdbx_description
1 polymer ?
#
loop_
_entity_poly.entity_id
_entity_poly.type
_entity_poly.pdbx_seq_one_letter_code
_entity_poly.pdbx_strand_id
1 'polypeptide(L)'
;MKGLQLLTCLLGLSVSLLQADEFIRVSPGSFTMGAPETEEDRFSDEIQHEVNMTHPYLLGSKEVSWSLWSKVRAWAVEHGYDELSPGKNGFNGGENEDHPVIGITWWDAIEWCNARSEMEGLTPVYYRDRGFSAQNVVRGTCQHVLVNTRANGYRLPTEAEWENACRAGTQSPYSVQEVDADGVSQAGWHGLNSNRNTHPG
;
A
#
# COMPACT_ATOMS: atom_id res chain seq x y z
N MET A 1 -24.72 -32.93 -30.61
CA MET A 1 -23.55 -32.04 -30.55
C MET A 1 -24.00 -30.71 -29.93
N LYS A 2 -24.03 -30.67 -28.60
CA LYS A 2 -24.33 -29.49 -27.79
C LYS A 2 -23.36 -29.55 -26.62
N GLY A 3 -22.68 -28.44 -26.32
CA GLY A 3 -21.93 -28.27 -25.08
C GLY A 3 -20.46 -27.97 -25.28
N LEU A 4 -20.12 -26.69 -25.51
CA LEU A 4 -18.86 -26.09 -25.06
C LEU A 4 -18.91 -24.56 -25.16
N GLN A 5 -19.67 -23.87 -24.30
CA GLN A 5 -19.63 -22.39 -24.21
C GLN A 5 -19.83 -21.85 -22.78
N LEU A 6 -19.50 -22.62 -21.73
CA LEU A 6 -19.78 -22.18 -20.35
C LEU A 6 -18.60 -22.26 -19.38
N LEU A 7 -17.35 -22.29 -19.87
CA LEU A 7 -16.16 -22.31 -18.99
C LEU A 7 -15.29 -21.04 -19.04
N THR A 8 -15.67 -20.01 -19.80
CA THR A 8 -14.83 -18.79 -19.91
C THR A 8 -15.30 -17.61 -19.04
N CYS A 9 -16.50 -17.66 -18.44
CA CYS A 9 -17.00 -16.56 -17.60
C CYS A 9 -16.72 -16.74 -16.09
N LEU A 10 -16.32 -17.92 -15.62
CA LEU A 10 -16.13 -18.17 -14.19
C LEU A 10 -14.79 -17.67 -13.65
N LEU A 11 -13.76 -17.50 -14.49
CA LEU A 11 -12.48 -16.90 -14.09
C LEU A 11 -12.54 -15.37 -14.00
N GLY A 12 -13.46 -14.73 -14.73
CA GLY A 12 -13.65 -13.28 -14.69
C GLY A 12 -14.43 -12.81 -13.47
N LEU A 13 -15.43 -13.59 -13.02
CA LEU A 13 -16.22 -13.27 -11.83
C LEU A 13 -15.49 -13.58 -10.51
N SER A 14 -14.58 -14.55 -10.48
CA SER A 14 -13.82 -14.87 -9.27
C SER A 14 -12.70 -13.88 -8.95
N VAL A 15 -12.10 -13.24 -9.97
CA VAL A 15 -11.04 -12.23 -9.76
C VAL A 15 -11.64 -10.92 -9.23
N SER A 16 -12.82 -10.51 -9.70
CA SER A 16 -13.46 -9.26 -9.27
C SER A 16 -14.01 -9.26 -7.84
N LEU A 17 -14.31 -10.42 -7.26
CA LEU A 17 -14.77 -10.55 -5.88
C LEU A 17 -13.63 -10.63 -4.86
N LEU A 18 -12.45 -11.14 -5.25
CA LEU A 18 -11.27 -11.23 -4.36
C LEU A 18 -10.55 -9.89 -4.18
N GLN A 19 -10.69 -8.96 -5.13
CA GLN A 19 -10.05 -7.64 -5.06
C GLN A 19 -10.74 -6.68 -4.07
N ALA A 20 -11.99 -6.93 -3.70
CA ALA A 20 -12.79 -6.01 -2.88
C ALA A 20 -12.38 -5.99 -1.40
N ASP A 21 -11.84 -7.09 -0.86
CA ASP A 21 -11.41 -7.15 0.54
C ASP A 21 -9.98 -6.61 0.76
N GLU A 22 -9.20 -6.50 -0.32
CA GLU A 22 -7.81 -6.06 -0.25
C GLU A 22 -7.64 -4.55 -0.46
N PHE A 23 -8.50 -3.92 -1.28
CA PHE A 23 -8.41 -2.51 -1.59
C PHE A 23 -9.71 -1.77 -1.34
N ILE A 24 -9.61 -0.61 -0.70
CA ILE A 24 -10.72 0.31 -0.47
C ILE A 24 -10.65 1.41 -1.53
N ARG A 25 -11.80 1.69 -2.15
CA ARG A 25 -11.94 2.82 -3.07
C ARG A 25 -12.19 4.11 -2.30
N VAL A 26 -11.24 5.04 -2.42
CA VAL A 26 -11.39 6.41 -1.91
C VAL A 26 -11.95 7.29 -3.03
N SER A 27 -13.02 8.03 -2.73
CA SER A 27 -13.67 8.92 -3.70
C SER A 27 -12.91 10.24 -3.83
N PRO A 28 -13.03 10.94 -4.99
CA PRO A 28 -12.53 12.30 -5.14
C PRO A 28 -13.11 13.23 -4.07
N GLY A 29 -12.34 14.25 -3.67
CA GLY A 29 -12.74 15.21 -2.66
C GLY A 29 -11.60 16.15 -2.29
N SER A 30 -11.91 17.13 -1.46
CA SER A 30 -10.91 18.02 -0.87
C SER A 30 -10.83 17.80 0.63
N PHE A 31 -9.63 17.98 1.18
CA PHE A 31 -9.40 17.98 2.62
C PHE A 31 -8.24 18.91 2.97
N THR A 32 -8.21 19.34 4.24
CA THR A 32 -7.08 20.07 4.80
C THR A 32 -6.02 19.05 5.26
N MET A 33 -4.86 19.07 4.61
CA MET A 33 -3.70 18.26 4.96
C MET A 33 -2.82 19.02 5.96
N GLY A 34 -2.21 18.32 6.91
CA GLY A 34 -1.40 18.87 8.02
C GLY A 34 -2.19 19.12 9.31
N ALA A 35 -1.49 19.52 10.36
CA ALA A 35 -2.05 19.68 11.70
C ALA A 35 -2.26 21.17 12.08
N PRO A 36 -3.33 21.53 12.82
CA PRO A 36 -3.51 22.88 13.37
C PRO A 36 -2.34 23.31 14.26
N GLU A 37 -2.02 24.61 14.29
CA GLU A 37 -0.92 25.13 15.13
C GLU A 37 -1.08 24.84 16.64
N THR A 38 -2.31 24.57 17.08
CA THR A 38 -2.65 24.27 18.48
C THR A 38 -2.64 22.78 18.80
N GLU A 39 -2.39 21.90 17.82
CA GLU A 39 -2.35 20.46 18.03
C GLU A 39 -1.10 20.07 18.85
N GLU A 40 -1.31 19.27 19.89
CA GLU A 40 -0.21 18.74 20.70
C GLU A 40 0.65 17.80 19.87
N ASP A 41 1.96 17.79 20.12
CA ASP A 41 2.96 16.98 19.39
C ASP A 41 3.13 17.25 17.89
N ARG A 42 2.47 18.28 17.33
CA ARG A 42 2.68 18.75 15.96
C ARG A 42 4.14 19.13 15.67
N PHE A 43 4.67 18.71 14.54
CA PHE A 43 5.96 19.16 13.99
C PHE A 43 5.84 20.42 13.12
N SER A 44 6.96 21.11 12.89
CA SER A 44 6.98 22.42 12.22
C SER A 44 6.64 22.37 10.73
N ASP A 45 6.81 21.22 10.09
CA ASP A 45 6.54 20.94 8.68
C ASP A 45 5.09 20.49 8.40
N GLU A 46 4.28 20.23 9.42
CA GLU A 46 2.86 19.87 9.30
C GLU A 46 1.96 21.10 9.07
N ILE A 47 2.32 21.95 8.10
CA ILE A 47 1.61 23.20 7.80
C ILE A 47 0.31 22.89 7.06
N GLN A 48 -0.81 23.41 7.58
CA GLN A 48 -2.11 23.19 6.97
C GLN A 48 -2.23 23.78 5.57
N HIS A 49 -2.69 22.97 4.62
CA HIS A 49 -2.98 23.39 3.25
C HIS A 49 -4.09 22.53 2.63
N GLU A 50 -4.81 23.11 1.67
CA GLU A 50 -5.88 22.41 0.96
C GLU A 50 -5.32 21.50 -0.14
N VAL A 51 -5.73 20.23 -0.12
CA VAL A 51 -5.45 19.26 -1.18
C VAL A 51 -6.77 18.91 -1.87
N ASN A 52 -6.79 18.99 -3.20
CA ASN A 52 -7.93 18.59 -4.02
C ASN A 52 -7.60 17.31 -4.81
N MET A 53 -8.23 16.20 -4.42
CA MET A 53 -8.14 14.91 -5.11
C MET A 53 -9.18 14.86 -6.23
N THR A 54 -8.74 15.03 -7.47
CA THR A 54 -9.64 15.07 -8.64
C THR A 54 -10.05 13.69 -9.17
N HIS A 55 -9.37 12.63 -8.74
CA HIS A 55 -9.59 11.27 -9.21
C HIS A 55 -9.72 10.29 -8.04
N PRO A 56 -10.56 9.25 -8.17
CA PRO A 56 -10.58 8.18 -7.19
C PRO A 56 -9.28 7.39 -7.24
N TYR A 57 -8.93 6.77 -6.11
CA TYR A 57 -7.83 5.83 -6.02
C TYR A 57 -8.23 4.62 -5.17
N LEU A 58 -7.46 3.55 -5.30
CA LEU A 58 -7.56 2.35 -4.48
C LEU A 58 -6.40 2.37 -3.50
N LEU A 59 -6.67 2.13 -2.22
CA LEU A 59 -5.64 1.98 -1.19
C LEU A 59 -5.81 0.62 -0.51
N GLY A 60 -4.71 -0.04 -0.18
CA GLY A 60 -4.76 -1.30 0.58
C GLY A 60 -5.57 -1.11 1.87
N SER A 61 -6.47 -2.03 2.16
CA SER A 61 -7.31 -2.01 3.37
C SER A 61 -6.51 -2.26 4.65
N LYS A 62 -5.31 -2.85 4.50
CA LYS A 62 -4.35 -3.19 5.54
C LYS A 62 -2.93 -2.97 5.03
N GLU A 63 -1.95 -2.95 5.92
CA GLU A 63 -0.55 -3.09 5.50
C GLU A 63 -0.32 -4.41 4.75
N VAL A 64 0.68 -4.43 3.87
CA VAL A 64 1.05 -5.66 3.15
C VAL A 64 1.53 -6.69 4.17
N SER A 65 0.83 -7.82 4.25
CA SER A 65 1.22 -8.94 5.10
C SER A 65 2.51 -9.59 4.61
N TRP A 66 3.23 -10.25 5.51
CA TRP A 66 4.41 -11.02 5.14
C TRP A 66 4.08 -12.20 4.21
N SER A 67 2.91 -12.84 4.37
CA SER A 67 2.43 -13.88 3.45
C SER A 67 2.28 -13.36 2.01
N LEU A 68 1.60 -12.23 1.83
CA LEU A 68 1.42 -11.59 0.53
C LEU A 68 2.75 -11.11 -0.05
N TRP A 69 3.60 -10.51 0.79
CA TRP A 69 4.94 -10.10 0.40
C TRP A 69 5.74 -11.27 -0.18
N SER A 70 5.80 -12.37 0.59
CA SER A 70 6.57 -13.57 0.25
C SER A 70 6.06 -14.26 -1.01
N LYS A 71 4.74 -14.31 -1.21
CA LYS A 71 4.13 -14.85 -2.42
C LYS A 71 4.57 -14.09 -3.67
N VAL A 72 4.44 -12.77 -3.67
CA VAL A 72 4.85 -11.93 -4.81
C VAL A 72 6.36 -12.02 -5.01
N ARG A 73 7.14 -11.99 -3.92
CA ARG A 73 8.60 -12.11 -3.98
C ARG A 73 9.04 -13.42 -4.62
N ALA A 74 8.40 -14.54 -4.28
CA ALA A 74 8.73 -15.84 -4.86
C ALA A 74 8.57 -15.83 -6.39
N TRP A 75 7.55 -15.16 -6.92
CA TRP A 75 7.43 -14.89 -8.35
C TRP A 75 8.52 -13.93 -8.83
N ALA A 76 8.76 -12.83 -8.12
CA ALA A 76 9.66 -11.76 -8.52
C ALA A 76 11.11 -12.23 -8.74
N VAL A 77 11.63 -13.08 -7.85
CA VAL A 77 13.01 -13.61 -7.95
C VAL A 77 13.21 -14.54 -9.15
N GLU A 78 12.14 -15.13 -9.68
CA GLU A 78 12.18 -15.91 -10.94
C GLU A 78 12.07 -15.00 -12.18
N HIS A 79 11.74 -13.72 -11.99
CA HIS A 79 11.44 -12.75 -13.04
C HIS A 79 12.36 -11.50 -12.99
N GLY A 80 13.57 -11.65 -12.43
CA GLY A 80 14.64 -10.65 -12.50
C GLY A 80 14.61 -9.57 -11.42
N TYR A 81 13.88 -9.79 -10.32
CA TYR A 81 13.95 -8.99 -9.09
C TYR A 81 14.83 -9.70 -8.05
N ASP A 82 16.09 -9.97 -8.44
CA ASP A 82 16.98 -10.89 -7.71
C ASP A 82 17.34 -10.41 -6.30
N GLU A 83 17.39 -9.08 -6.09
CA GLU A 83 17.80 -8.44 -4.85
C GLU A 83 16.65 -8.12 -3.90
N LEU A 84 15.39 -8.40 -4.30
CA LEU A 84 14.22 -8.06 -3.49
C LEU A 84 14.29 -8.74 -2.12
N SER A 85 14.27 -7.95 -1.05
CA SER A 85 14.42 -8.45 0.32
C SER A 85 13.33 -9.48 0.69
N PRO A 86 13.65 -10.56 1.43
CA PRO A 86 12.64 -11.47 1.99
C PRO A 86 11.73 -10.80 3.04
N GLY A 87 12.12 -9.63 3.55
CA GLY A 87 11.45 -8.99 4.68
C GLY A 87 11.44 -9.89 5.92
N LYS A 88 10.61 -9.54 6.89
CA LYS A 88 10.42 -10.30 8.13
C LYS A 88 8.95 -10.33 8.52
N ASN A 89 8.48 -11.48 9.00
CA ASN A 89 7.12 -11.68 9.51
C ASN A 89 6.96 -11.02 10.89
N GLY A 90 6.69 -9.73 10.90
CA GLY A 90 6.56 -8.96 12.14
C GLY A 90 7.84 -8.88 12.99
N PHE A 91 7.75 -8.22 14.16
CA PHE A 91 8.92 -7.95 15.01
C PHE A 91 9.43 -9.20 15.74
N ASN A 92 8.55 -9.97 16.38
CA ASN A 92 8.96 -11.17 17.12
C ASN A 92 8.88 -12.48 16.32
N GLY A 93 8.37 -12.46 15.07
CA GLY A 93 8.08 -13.69 14.32
C GLY A 93 6.87 -14.41 14.92
N GLY A 94 5.70 -14.26 14.29
CA GLY A 94 4.50 -14.99 14.69
C GLY A 94 4.39 -16.34 13.98
N GLU A 95 3.65 -17.29 14.57
CA GLU A 95 3.17 -18.48 13.85
C GLU A 95 2.15 -18.11 12.75
N ASN A 96 1.53 -16.93 12.87
CA ASN A 96 0.61 -16.39 11.88
C ASN A 96 1.36 -15.57 10.82
N GLU A 97 1.08 -15.82 9.53
CA GLU A 97 1.74 -15.16 8.39
C GLU A 97 1.09 -13.81 8.02
N ASP A 98 0.09 -13.36 8.80
CA ASP A 98 -0.68 -12.14 8.57
C ASP A 98 -0.13 -10.88 9.28
N HIS A 99 1.06 -10.94 9.89
CA HIS A 99 1.70 -9.70 10.34
C HIS A 99 2.14 -8.85 9.15
N PRO A 100 2.21 -7.52 9.31
CA PRO A 100 2.83 -6.67 8.30
C PRO A 100 4.27 -7.11 8.06
N VAL A 101 4.68 -7.09 6.78
CA VAL A 101 6.09 -7.25 6.44
C VAL A 101 6.90 -6.08 7.01
N ILE A 102 7.97 -6.40 7.73
CA ILE A 102 8.92 -5.40 8.22
C ILE A 102 10.34 -5.70 7.74
N GLY A 103 11.29 -4.81 8.03
CA GLY A 103 12.70 -5.02 7.64
C GLY A 103 12.95 -4.87 6.14
N ILE A 104 12.10 -4.07 5.49
CA ILE A 104 12.21 -3.70 4.06
C ILE A 104 12.59 -2.23 3.95
N THR A 105 13.24 -1.89 2.85
CA THR A 105 13.57 -0.50 2.49
C THR A 105 12.49 0.08 1.57
N TRP A 106 12.58 1.38 1.31
CA TRP A 106 11.76 2.01 0.27
C TRP A 106 11.99 1.40 -1.12
N TRP A 107 13.24 0.99 -1.43
CA TRP A 107 13.58 0.33 -2.68
C TRP A 107 12.85 -1.00 -2.84
N ASP A 108 12.90 -1.83 -1.79
CA ASP A 108 12.18 -3.10 -1.76
C ASP A 108 10.68 -2.88 -2.02
N ALA A 109 10.08 -1.86 -1.41
CA ALA A 109 8.65 -1.60 -1.55
C ALA A 109 8.26 -1.22 -2.99
N ILE A 110 9.01 -0.34 -3.65
CA ILE A 110 8.70 0.06 -5.04
C ILE A 110 8.99 -1.06 -6.05
N GLU A 111 10.00 -1.88 -5.79
CA GLU A 111 10.30 -3.08 -6.57
C GLU A 111 9.18 -4.11 -6.42
N TRP A 112 8.71 -4.33 -5.20
CA TRP A 112 7.58 -5.21 -4.92
C TRP A 112 6.30 -4.74 -5.61
N CYS A 113 6.02 -3.44 -5.61
CA CYS A 113 4.89 -2.87 -6.38
C CYS A 113 4.99 -3.17 -7.88
N ASN A 114 6.18 -2.98 -8.48
CA ASN A 114 6.41 -3.32 -9.87
C ASN A 114 6.27 -4.82 -10.13
N ALA A 115 6.88 -5.66 -9.28
CA ALA A 115 6.81 -7.11 -9.40
C ALA A 115 5.37 -7.62 -9.30
N ARG A 116 4.60 -7.14 -8.33
CA ARG A 116 3.18 -7.47 -8.21
C ARG A 116 2.39 -7.02 -9.44
N SER A 117 2.70 -5.83 -9.97
CA SER A 117 2.07 -5.35 -11.20
C SER A 117 2.32 -6.31 -12.35
N GLU A 118 3.57 -6.70 -12.59
CA GLU A 118 3.91 -7.65 -13.66
C GLU A 118 3.31 -9.04 -13.42
N MET A 119 3.31 -9.54 -12.17
CA MET A 119 2.72 -10.82 -11.78
C MET A 119 1.22 -10.90 -12.13
N GLU A 120 0.51 -9.78 -12.03
CA GLU A 120 -0.92 -9.67 -12.31
C GLU A 120 -1.20 -9.12 -13.73
N GLY A 121 -0.18 -8.95 -14.58
CA GLY A 121 -0.33 -8.48 -15.95
C GLY A 121 -0.65 -6.98 -16.08
N LEU A 122 -0.37 -6.19 -15.05
CA LEU A 122 -0.51 -4.73 -15.02
C LEU A 122 0.78 -4.04 -15.49
N THR A 123 0.67 -2.77 -15.85
CA THR A 123 1.84 -1.96 -16.25
C THR A 123 2.58 -1.49 -14.98
N PRO A 124 3.91 -1.71 -14.85
CA PRO A 124 4.71 -1.17 -13.76
C PRO A 124 4.60 0.34 -13.63
N VAL A 125 4.86 0.86 -12.43
CA VAL A 125 4.76 2.30 -12.15
C VAL A 125 6.13 2.97 -12.10
N TYR A 126 7.15 2.28 -11.58
CA TYR A 126 8.46 2.86 -11.32
C TYR A 126 9.49 2.48 -12.38
N TYR A 127 10.12 3.48 -13.00
CA TYR A 127 11.11 3.33 -14.07
C TYR A 127 12.36 4.18 -13.83
N ARG A 128 13.46 3.78 -14.46
CA ARG A 128 14.78 4.44 -14.38
C ARG A 128 14.89 5.68 -15.26
N ASP A 129 14.06 5.80 -16.30
CA ASP A 129 14.03 6.94 -17.21
C ASP A 129 12.61 7.25 -17.73
N ARG A 130 12.47 8.34 -18.50
CA ARG A 130 11.19 8.78 -19.08
C ARG A 130 10.72 7.98 -20.29
N GLY A 131 11.51 6.98 -20.73
CA GLY A 131 11.14 6.10 -21.83
C GLY A 131 10.07 5.07 -21.44
N PHE A 132 9.94 4.77 -20.15
CA PHE A 132 8.97 3.81 -19.60
C PHE A 132 8.96 2.46 -20.33
N SER A 133 10.15 2.00 -20.76
CA SER A 133 10.34 0.73 -21.44
C SER A 133 10.49 -0.42 -20.44
N ALA A 134 10.22 -1.66 -20.87
CA ALA A 134 10.37 -2.85 -20.03
C ALA A 134 11.82 -3.05 -19.50
N GLN A 135 12.81 -2.56 -20.23
CA GLN A 135 14.23 -2.60 -19.84
C GLN A 135 14.54 -1.63 -18.71
N ASN A 136 13.73 -0.59 -18.54
CA ASN A 136 13.93 0.48 -17.57
C ASN A 136 13.05 0.34 -16.33
N VAL A 137 12.28 -0.76 -16.19
CA VAL A 137 11.54 -1.06 -14.95
C VAL A 137 12.53 -1.14 -13.78
N VAL A 138 12.17 -0.54 -12.65
CA VAL A 138 12.98 -0.62 -11.42
C VAL A 138 12.88 -2.03 -10.83
N ARG A 139 14.04 -2.71 -10.74
CA ARG A 139 14.27 -4.05 -10.17
C ARG A 139 15.53 -4.09 -9.27
N GLY A 140 15.81 -2.96 -8.63
CA GLY A 140 17.00 -2.76 -7.81
C GLY A 140 17.25 -1.27 -7.58
N THR A 141 18.20 -0.96 -6.71
CA THR A 141 18.62 0.43 -6.47
C THR A 141 19.08 1.11 -7.77
N CYS A 142 18.75 2.40 -7.91
CA CYS A 142 19.14 3.19 -9.08
C CYS A 142 19.28 4.68 -8.75
N GLN A 143 19.90 5.45 -9.63
CA GLN A 143 20.13 6.89 -9.41
C GLN A 143 18.86 7.73 -9.54
N HIS A 144 17.91 7.29 -10.37
CA HIS A 144 16.69 8.03 -10.67
C HIS A 144 15.50 7.09 -10.71
N VAL A 145 14.43 7.49 -10.05
CA VAL A 145 13.13 6.83 -10.11
C VAL A 145 12.12 7.81 -10.69
N LEU A 146 11.43 7.38 -11.72
CA LEU A 146 10.38 8.13 -12.39
C LEU A 146 9.09 7.32 -12.36
N VAL A 147 7.99 8.02 -12.11
CA VAL A 147 6.66 7.45 -11.95
C VAL A 147 5.90 7.60 -13.27
N ASN A 148 5.47 6.49 -13.86
CA ASN A 148 4.53 6.51 -14.97
C ASN A 148 3.11 6.70 -14.44
N THR A 149 2.66 7.95 -14.36
CA THR A 149 1.33 8.31 -13.83
C THR A 149 0.15 7.81 -14.67
N ARG A 150 0.42 7.24 -15.86
CA ARG A 150 -0.60 6.62 -16.73
C ARG A 150 -0.67 5.09 -16.58
N ALA A 151 0.24 4.49 -15.81
CA ALA A 151 0.22 3.06 -15.55
C ALA A 151 -0.95 2.69 -14.62
N ASN A 152 -1.43 1.46 -14.76
CA ASN A 152 -2.50 0.88 -13.96
C ASN A 152 -1.99 -0.11 -12.89
N GLY A 153 -0.68 -0.16 -12.66
CA GLY A 153 -0.06 -1.02 -11.67
C GLY A 153 -0.10 -0.46 -10.24
N TYR A 154 0.44 -1.27 -9.33
CA TYR A 154 0.58 -0.94 -7.92
C TYR A 154 1.68 0.09 -7.69
N ARG A 155 1.49 0.91 -6.66
CA ARG A 155 2.45 1.90 -6.18
C ARG A 155 2.21 2.21 -4.72
N LEU A 156 3.20 2.81 -4.08
CA LEU A 156 3.00 3.50 -2.81
C LEU A 156 1.99 4.66 -3.01
N PRO A 157 1.15 4.93 -1.99
CA PRO A 157 0.35 6.15 -1.98
C PRO A 157 1.26 7.37 -1.93
N THR A 158 0.78 8.48 -2.49
CA THR A 158 1.35 9.79 -2.16
C THR A 158 1.04 10.13 -0.70
N GLU A 159 1.80 11.04 -0.11
CA GLU A 159 1.56 11.50 1.27
C GLU A 159 0.13 12.02 1.44
N ALA A 160 -0.36 12.81 0.48
CA ALA A 160 -1.73 13.32 0.48
C ALA A 160 -2.79 12.21 0.35
N GLU A 161 -2.55 11.17 -0.45
CA GLU A 161 -3.47 10.02 -0.55
C GLU A 161 -3.52 9.22 0.74
N TRP A 162 -2.38 9.08 1.40
CA TRP A 162 -2.27 8.38 2.67
C TRP A 162 -2.97 9.16 3.78
N GLU A 163 -2.68 10.44 3.95
CA GLU A 163 -3.31 11.27 5.00
C GLU A 163 -4.82 11.41 4.77
N ASN A 164 -5.29 11.63 3.54
CA ASN A 164 -6.72 11.68 3.23
C ASN A 164 -7.44 10.40 3.68
N ALA A 165 -6.85 9.24 3.39
CA ALA A 165 -7.42 7.95 3.76
C ALA A 165 -7.38 7.73 5.28
N CYS A 166 -6.28 8.07 5.95
CA CYS A 166 -6.14 7.96 7.39
C CYS A 166 -7.10 8.90 8.14
N ARG A 167 -7.35 10.10 7.63
CA ARG A 167 -8.32 11.02 8.24
C ARG A 167 -9.73 10.47 8.10
N ALA A 168 -10.09 9.85 6.98
CA ALA A 168 -11.44 9.32 6.76
C ALA A 168 -12.57 10.34 7.09
N GLY A 169 -12.29 11.63 6.92
CA GLY A 169 -13.20 12.74 7.25
C GLY A 169 -13.07 13.32 8.68
N THR A 170 -12.23 12.77 9.55
CA THR A 170 -11.94 13.35 10.87
C THR A 170 -10.95 14.52 10.76
N GLN A 171 -11.00 15.42 11.75
CA GLN A 171 -10.04 16.51 11.95
C GLN A 171 -9.24 16.35 13.24
N SER A 172 -9.35 15.19 13.88
CA SER A 172 -8.60 14.82 15.07
C SER A 172 -7.14 14.49 14.73
N PRO A 173 -6.24 14.49 15.74
CA PRO A 173 -4.85 14.06 15.57
C PRO A 173 -4.67 12.58 15.17
N TYR A 174 -5.72 11.76 15.38
CA TYR A 174 -5.72 10.33 15.10
C TYR A 174 -6.90 9.95 14.20
N SER A 175 -6.87 8.77 13.57
CA SER A 175 -7.94 8.22 12.72
C SER A 175 -9.23 7.81 13.48
N VAL A 176 -9.55 8.48 14.59
CA VAL A 176 -10.71 8.23 15.45
C VAL A 176 -11.50 9.50 15.70
N GLN A 177 -12.80 9.37 15.93
CA GLN A 177 -13.65 10.53 16.27
C GLN A 177 -13.42 11.00 17.72
N GLU A 178 -13.29 10.06 18.66
CA GLU A 178 -13.05 10.34 20.07
C GLU A 178 -11.57 10.11 20.40
N VAL A 179 -10.89 11.19 20.80
CA VAL A 179 -9.46 11.17 21.15
C VAL A 179 -9.33 10.98 22.65
N ASP A 180 -9.57 9.76 23.09
CA ASP A 180 -9.24 9.28 24.42
C ASP A 180 -8.39 8.00 24.35
N ALA A 181 -7.92 7.54 25.52
CA ALA A 181 -7.05 6.39 25.60
C ALA A 181 -7.70 5.11 25.02
N ASP A 182 -9.02 4.98 25.15
CA ASP A 182 -9.78 3.82 24.69
C ASP A 182 -9.98 3.86 23.18
N GLY A 183 -10.34 5.03 22.62
CA GLY A 183 -10.49 5.25 21.18
C GLY A 183 -9.21 4.97 20.41
N VAL A 184 -8.08 5.56 20.84
CA VAL A 184 -6.78 5.35 20.18
C VAL A 184 -6.33 3.89 20.30
N SER A 185 -6.56 3.23 21.43
CA SER A 185 -6.18 1.83 21.63
C SER A 185 -7.07 0.84 20.89
N GLN A 186 -8.31 1.21 20.56
CA GLN A 186 -9.20 0.42 19.69
C GLN A 186 -8.85 0.56 18.20
N ALA A 187 -8.28 1.70 17.80
CA ALA A 187 -7.95 1.96 16.40
C ALA A 187 -6.66 1.31 15.92
N GLY A 188 -5.73 0.98 16.82
CA GLY A 188 -4.49 0.32 16.41
C GLY A 188 -3.52 0.00 17.53
N TRP A 189 -2.40 -0.58 17.11
CA TRP A 189 -1.31 -0.99 17.98
C TRP A 189 -0.23 0.09 18.05
N HIS A 190 0.05 0.56 19.26
CA HIS A 190 0.99 1.65 19.56
C HIS A 190 1.87 1.30 20.77
N GLY A 191 2.72 2.25 21.19
CA GLY A 191 3.73 2.01 22.22
C GLY A 191 3.17 1.52 23.57
N LEU A 192 1.92 1.84 23.91
CA LEU A 192 1.32 1.48 25.20
C LEU A 192 0.56 0.14 25.19
N ASN A 193 0.03 -0.29 24.03
CA ASN A 193 -0.79 -1.52 23.95
C ASN A 193 -0.16 -2.66 23.11
N SER A 194 0.90 -2.37 22.33
CA SER A 194 1.49 -3.36 21.41
C SER A 194 2.37 -4.43 22.07
N ASN A 195 2.75 -4.26 23.34
CA ASN A 195 3.76 -5.09 24.01
C ASN A 195 5.09 -5.18 23.24
N ARG A 196 5.47 -4.08 22.55
CA ARG A 196 6.69 -3.99 21.71
C ARG A 196 6.72 -5.04 20.59
N ASN A 197 5.56 -5.36 20.02
CA ASN A 197 5.45 -6.27 18.89
C ASN A 197 4.53 -5.69 17.81
N THR A 198 4.76 -6.08 16.56
CA THR A 198 3.76 -5.95 15.49
C THR A 198 2.59 -6.90 15.75
N HIS A 199 1.44 -6.63 15.16
CA HIS A 199 0.24 -7.48 15.28
C HIS A 199 -0.36 -7.75 13.89
N PRO A 200 -1.09 -8.87 13.71
CA PRO A 200 -1.83 -9.12 12.48
C PRO A 200 -2.94 -8.09 12.29
N GLY A 201 -3.20 -7.71 11.03
CA GLY A 201 -4.26 -6.78 10.64
C GLY A 201 -5.58 -7.45 10.33
#